data_AF-A0A7Y8LBA3-F1
#
_entry.id   AF-A0A7Y8LBA3-F1
#
_cell.length_a   1.000
_cell.length_b   1.000
_cell.length_c   1.000
_cell.angle_alpha   90.00
_cell.angle_beta   90.00
_cell.angle_gamma   90.00
#
_symmetry.space_group_name_H-M   'P 1'
#
loop_
_entity.id
_entity.type
_entity.pdbx_description
1 polymer ?
#
loop_
_entity_poly.entity_id
_entity_poly.type
_entity_poly.pdbx_seq_one_letter_code
_entity_poly.pdbx_strand_id
1 'polypeptide(L)'
;MNALTLYRFGHWCYRHRIPVVPKLMYQCIYFLCNAAIPMSAEIGEGVELAYGGLGVVLHERCKIGRFVSIGHQVTIGGRSRRWGVPVIEDRCVIGAGAKILGPVSIGEGAVVAANAVVLEDVQPRSVVAGMPARLVRTEIDIHDYSCLQPPEEAEKLSFRTTDNLLVTVIEEPSRLAHLLDEWRELLKDSDAECLFLTGEWLGTWWEHFGQTRTLALVTIRRHSRLLGIAPFFLHAKTFGGVMPHRAMDFLATGVVGSDYLDVLIRRGHEAEVSRGLAEYLQRQRPVVTLSHLNQAAHSARGLVGELKQAGWTVQQSLIETCPYISLRGHTWESYMASLGSSHRYNFHRRLKNLHKQGTVVFDLVEKEDQRREAFAMLLSLHNRRWDERGGSEALQTPQELAFHDAFSRLALERGWLRLFVLRLDGRPLGALYGFQYGRRFYFYQSGFDPAYRQHSVGLVTMGLAIQHAIMEGAEEYDLLHGTESYKYLWTSEVRDLARIRLFPPSTGGALCRVALQGETVAKRVARHVLSPALLARAIAVRRRAAA
;
A
#
# COMPACT_ATOMS: atom_id res chain seq x y z
N MET A 1 -14.55 -24.16 21.39
CA MET A 1 -14.98 -23.79 22.76
C MET A 1 -13.73 -23.55 23.58
N ASN A 2 -13.57 -22.36 24.16
CA ASN A 2 -12.31 -21.91 24.78
C ASN A 2 -12.46 -21.83 26.31
N ALA A 3 -11.58 -22.51 27.07
CA ALA A 3 -11.58 -22.47 28.53
C ALA A 3 -11.48 -21.04 29.09
N LEU A 4 -10.78 -20.14 28.38
CA LEU A 4 -10.67 -18.75 28.79
C LEU A 4 -12.02 -18.02 28.75
N THR A 5 -12.89 -18.29 27.79
CA THR A 5 -14.22 -17.64 27.74
C THR A 5 -15.04 -17.98 28.98
N LEU A 6 -15.07 -19.25 29.36
CA LEU A 6 -15.72 -19.72 30.59
C LEU A 6 -15.06 -19.15 31.84
N TYR A 7 -13.73 -19.08 31.85
CA TYR A 7 -12.97 -18.47 32.93
C TYR A 7 -13.27 -16.98 33.07
N ARG A 8 -13.33 -16.20 31.99
CA ARG A 8 -13.59 -14.75 32.06
C ARG A 8 -14.94 -14.46 32.69
N PHE A 9 -15.97 -15.20 32.25
CA PHE A 9 -17.30 -15.09 32.82
C PHE A 9 -17.35 -15.57 34.29
N GLY A 10 -16.74 -16.71 34.59
CA GLY A 10 -16.67 -17.25 35.94
C GLY A 10 -15.87 -16.38 36.92
N HIS A 11 -14.77 -15.77 36.46
CA HIS A 11 -13.92 -14.83 37.19
C HIS A 11 -14.65 -13.51 37.46
N TRP A 12 -15.42 -13.00 36.48
CA TRP A 12 -16.29 -11.85 36.68
C TRP A 12 -17.33 -12.16 37.79
N CYS A 13 -18.04 -13.28 37.68
CA CYS A 13 -18.98 -13.73 38.72
C CYS A 13 -18.33 -13.89 40.10
N TYR A 14 -17.09 -14.41 40.14
CA TYR A 14 -16.30 -14.58 41.36
C TYR A 14 -15.97 -13.22 42.00
N ARG A 15 -15.52 -12.23 41.21
CA ARG A 15 -15.24 -10.87 41.69
C ARG A 15 -16.49 -10.14 42.19
N HIS A 16 -17.64 -10.42 41.58
CA HIS A 16 -18.93 -9.87 42.00
C HIS A 16 -19.63 -10.67 43.11
N ARG A 17 -18.94 -11.66 43.71
CA ARG A 17 -19.45 -12.51 44.82
C ARG A 17 -20.76 -13.23 44.49
N ILE A 18 -20.99 -13.56 43.22
CA ILE A 18 -22.15 -14.35 42.80
C ILE A 18 -21.93 -15.80 43.25
N PRO A 19 -22.81 -16.38 44.10
CA PRO A 19 -22.64 -17.74 44.58
C PRO A 19 -22.85 -18.76 43.46
N VAL A 20 -22.28 -19.96 43.61
CA VAL A 20 -22.49 -21.14 42.73
C VAL A 20 -21.91 -21.03 41.30
N VAL A 21 -22.12 -19.92 40.58
CA VAL A 21 -21.72 -19.75 39.17
C VAL A 21 -20.21 -19.95 38.94
N PRO A 22 -19.29 -19.40 39.76
CA PRO A 22 -17.85 -19.65 39.58
C PRO A 22 -17.47 -21.12 39.72
N LYS A 23 -18.12 -21.85 40.65
CA LYS A 23 -17.91 -23.28 40.86
C LYS A 23 -18.42 -24.08 39.67
N LEU A 24 -19.58 -23.73 39.13
CA LEU A 24 -20.13 -24.37 37.93
C LEU A 24 -19.22 -24.16 36.72
N MET A 25 -18.76 -22.93 36.47
CA MET A 25 -17.83 -22.63 35.37
C MET A 25 -16.51 -23.39 35.51
N TYR A 26 -15.99 -23.51 36.74
CA TYR A 26 -14.79 -24.31 37.01
C TYR A 26 -15.01 -25.79 36.66
N GLN A 27 -16.14 -26.37 37.07
CA GLN A 27 -16.49 -27.75 36.73
C GLN A 27 -16.64 -27.93 35.21
N CYS A 28 -17.28 -26.97 34.52
CA CYS A 28 -17.37 -27.02 33.05
C CYS A 28 -15.99 -27.04 32.38
N ILE A 29 -15.05 -26.20 32.81
CA ILE A 29 -13.67 -26.20 32.30
C ILE A 29 -12.98 -27.55 32.60
N TYR A 30 -13.16 -28.05 33.82
CA TYR A 30 -12.60 -29.33 34.25
C TYR A 30 -13.09 -30.50 33.39
N PHE A 31 -14.40 -30.59 33.12
CA PHE A 31 -14.97 -31.67 32.32
C PHE A 31 -14.71 -31.52 30.82
N LEU A 32 -14.82 -30.31 30.26
CA LEU A 32 -14.76 -30.09 28.82
C LEU A 32 -13.33 -29.97 28.28
N CYS A 33 -12.43 -29.37 29.06
CA CYS A 33 -11.06 -29.10 28.66
C CYS A 33 -10.04 -29.97 29.40
N ASN A 34 -10.49 -30.83 30.33
CA ASN A 34 -9.61 -31.59 31.23
C ASN A 34 -8.56 -30.68 31.88
N ALA A 35 -8.99 -29.48 32.31
CA ALA A 35 -8.13 -28.39 32.74
C ALA A 35 -8.54 -27.88 34.11
N ALA A 36 -7.57 -27.52 34.94
CA ALA A 36 -7.81 -26.93 36.26
C ALA A 36 -7.42 -25.45 36.22
N ILE A 37 -8.41 -24.59 35.97
CA ILE A 37 -8.23 -23.12 35.89
C ILE A 37 -9.14 -22.48 36.95
N PRO A 38 -8.61 -22.18 38.15
CA PRO A 38 -9.39 -21.57 39.22
C PRO A 38 -9.85 -20.15 38.84
N MET A 39 -11.09 -19.80 39.21
CA MET A 39 -11.65 -18.47 38.96
C MET A 39 -10.98 -17.37 39.79
N SER A 40 -10.17 -17.73 40.78
CA SER A 40 -9.39 -16.82 41.62
C SER A 40 -8.02 -16.45 41.04
N ALA A 41 -7.54 -17.17 40.02
CA ALA A 41 -6.28 -16.85 39.35
C ALA A 41 -6.36 -15.44 38.73
N GLU A 42 -5.23 -14.75 38.58
CA GLU A 42 -5.15 -13.47 37.89
C GLU A 42 -4.58 -13.72 36.48
N ILE A 43 -5.43 -13.66 35.46
CA ILE A 43 -5.03 -13.86 34.05
C ILE A 43 -5.23 -12.57 33.28
N GLY A 44 -4.16 -12.01 32.69
CA GLY A 44 -4.16 -10.78 31.93
C GLY A 44 -4.91 -10.87 30.60
N GLU A 45 -5.23 -9.73 29.99
CA GLU A 45 -5.87 -9.67 28.67
C GLU A 45 -5.00 -10.28 27.56
N GLY A 46 -5.63 -10.82 26.51
CA GLY A 46 -4.91 -11.37 25.36
C GLY A 46 -4.14 -12.66 25.62
N VAL A 47 -4.26 -13.26 26.81
CA VAL A 47 -3.73 -14.60 27.08
C VAL A 47 -4.43 -15.61 26.19
N GLU A 48 -3.67 -16.57 25.67
CA GLU A 48 -4.16 -17.65 24.84
C GLU A 48 -3.76 -19.01 25.40
N LEU A 49 -4.71 -19.95 25.34
CA LEU A 49 -4.47 -21.34 25.69
C LEU A 49 -4.57 -22.20 24.43
N ALA A 50 -3.45 -22.79 24.01
CA ALA A 50 -3.40 -23.67 22.85
C ALA A 50 -4.39 -24.84 23.03
N TYR A 51 -5.02 -25.26 21.93
CA TYR A 51 -6.00 -26.34 21.90
C TYR A 51 -7.14 -26.17 22.92
N GLY A 52 -7.57 -24.92 23.14
CA GLY A 52 -8.67 -24.58 24.05
C GLY A 52 -8.34 -24.76 25.54
N GLY A 53 -7.07 -24.94 25.90
CA GLY A 53 -6.60 -25.15 27.27
C GLY A 53 -6.52 -26.60 27.71
N LEU A 54 -6.46 -27.55 26.77
CA LEU A 54 -6.42 -28.98 27.07
C LEU A 54 -5.30 -29.33 28.08
N GLY A 55 -5.67 -29.87 29.25
CA GLY A 55 -4.71 -30.34 30.26
C GLY A 55 -3.97 -29.24 31.02
N VAL A 56 -4.33 -27.96 30.87
CA VAL A 56 -3.67 -26.85 31.58
C VAL A 56 -4.06 -26.85 33.05
N VAL A 57 -3.08 -26.72 33.94
CA VAL A 57 -3.26 -26.70 35.40
C VAL A 57 -2.64 -25.44 35.99
N LEU A 58 -3.47 -24.57 36.54
CA LEU A 58 -3.07 -23.30 37.14
C LEU A 58 -3.36 -23.29 38.64
N HIS A 59 -2.42 -22.79 39.43
CA HIS A 59 -2.65 -22.54 40.84
C HIS A 59 -3.60 -21.34 41.03
N GLU A 60 -4.50 -21.42 42.00
CA GLU A 60 -5.48 -20.36 42.35
C GLU A 60 -4.90 -18.97 42.69
N ARG A 61 -3.59 -18.84 42.87
CA ARG A 61 -2.90 -17.59 43.23
C ARG A 61 -1.90 -17.16 42.16
N CYS A 62 -1.77 -17.92 41.06
CA CYS A 62 -0.82 -17.56 40.02
C CYS A 62 -1.24 -16.26 39.34
N LYS A 63 -0.25 -15.49 38.90
CA LYS A 63 -0.45 -14.26 38.14
C LYS A 63 0.15 -14.43 36.76
N ILE A 64 -0.66 -14.18 35.74
CA ILE A 64 -0.28 -14.27 34.34
C ILE A 64 -0.53 -12.91 33.70
N GLY A 65 0.51 -12.34 33.10
CA GLY A 65 0.49 -11.07 32.40
C GLY A 65 -0.35 -11.10 31.13
N ARG A 66 -0.24 -10.04 30.33
CA ARG A 66 -0.98 -9.86 29.08
C ARG A 66 -0.29 -10.52 27.90
N PHE A 67 -1.06 -10.95 26.91
CA PHE A 67 -0.56 -11.51 25.65
C PHE A 67 0.39 -12.70 25.83
N VAL A 68 0.15 -13.54 26.85
CA VAL A 68 0.93 -14.75 27.13
C VAL A 68 0.34 -15.92 26.34
N SER A 69 1.20 -16.68 25.66
CA SER A 69 0.84 -17.92 24.98
C SER A 69 1.16 -19.12 25.85
N ILE A 70 0.18 -20.00 26.08
CA ILE A 70 0.34 -21.19 26.93
C ILE A 70 -0.05 -22.45 26.14
N GLY A 71 0.90 -23.36 25.97
CA GLY A 71 0.71 -24.67 25.34
C GLY A 71 -0.19 -25.62 26.14
N HIS A 72 -0.64 -26.70 25.51
CA HIS A 72 -1.40 -27.75 26.20
C HIS A 72 -0.56 -28.43 27.30
N GLN A 73 -1.22 -28.99 28.32
CA GLN A 73 -0.59 -29.73 29.41
C GLN A 73 0.47 -28.96 30.23
N VAL A 74 0.41 -27.62 30.21
CA VAL A 74 1.25 -26.78 31.06
C VAL A 74 0.76 -26.82 32.51
N THR A 75 1.69 -26.84 33.46
CA THR A 75 1.38 -26.71 34.89
C THR A 75 2.10 -25.51 35.49
N ILE A 76 1.34 -24.60 36.09
CA ILE A 76 1.84 -23.43 36.82
C ILE A 76 1.41 -23.61 38.26
N GLY A 77 2.34 -24.04 39.12
CA GLY A 77 2.01 -24.65 40.40
C GLY A 77 2.96 -24.30 41.53
N GLY A 78 2.54 -24.62 42.76
CA GLY A 78 3.41 -24.55 43.93
C GLY A 78 4.49 -25.63 43.91
N ARG A 79 5.52 -25.47 44.75
CA ARG A 79 6.60 -26.45 44.92
C ARG A 79 6.73 -26.87 46.38
N SER A 80 6.97 -28.15 46.62
CA SER A 80 7.21 -28.67 47.97
C SER A 80 8.33 -27.90 48.67
N ARG A 81 8.13 -27.56 49.96
CA ARG A 81 9.09 -26.85 50.83
C ARG A 81 9.41 -25.39 50.45
N ARG A 82 8.77 -24.81 49.42
CA ARG A 82 8.87 -23.38 49.10
C ARG A 82 7.47 -22.78 48.98
N TRP A 83 7.15 -21.85 49.89
CA TRP A 83 5.89 -21.13 49.86
C TRP A 83 5.90 -20.07 48.76
N GLY A 84 4.87 -20.09 47.92
CA GLY A 84 4.67 -19.13 46.84
C GLY A 84 4.25 -19.81 45.54
N VAL A 85 3.89 -18.99 44.55
CA VAL A 85 3.35 -19.41 43.26
C VAL A 85 4.03 -18.62 42.14
N PRO A 86 4.04 -19.16 40.90
CA PRO A 86 4.70 -18.46 39.81
C PRO A 86 3.98 -17.17 39.41
N VAL A 87 4.78 -16.21 38.95
CA VAL A 87 4.36 -14.98 38.27
C VAL A 87 4.91 -15.01 36.85
N ILE A 88 4.04 -14.81 35.87
CA ILE A 88 4.40 -14.75 34.45
C ILE A 88 4.14 -13.33 33.97
N GLU A 89 5.14 -12.65 33.43
CA GLU A 89 5.03 -11.30 32.90
C GLU A 89 4.45 -11.28 31.47
N ASP A 90 4.29 -10.09 30.90
CA ASP A 90 3.66 -9.88 29.59
C ASP A 90 4.44 -10.58 28.45
N ARG A 91 3.74 -10.97 27.39
CA ARG A 91 4.30 -11.49 26.12
C ARG A 91 5.15 -12.75 26.24
N CYS A 92 5.05 -13.50 27.33
CA CYS A 92 5.78 -14.76 27.48
C CYS A 92 5.19 -15.88 26.60
N VAL A 93 6.03 -16.84 26.19
CA VAL A 93 5.60 -18.05 25.47
C VAL A 93 5.96 -19.27 26.29
N ILE A 94 4.95 -20.06 26.67
CA ILE A 94 5.10 -21.26 27.49
C ILE A 94 4.81 -22.50 26.63
N GLY A 95 5.84 -23.23 26.26
CA GLY A 95 5.76 -24.41 25.42
C GLY A 95 4.92 -25.54 26.04
N ALA A 96 4.35 -26.37 25.18
CA ALA A 96 3.49 -27.48 25.59
C ALA A 96 4.19 -28.40 26.61
N GLY A 97 3.45 -28.86 27.61
CA GLY A 97 3.95 -29.75 28.64
C GLY A 97 4.87 -29.13 29.70
N ALA A 98 5.24 -27.84 29.58
CA ALA A 98 6.14 -27.19 30.54
C ALA A 98 5.56 -27.15 31.97
N LYS A 99 6.47 -27.16 32.95
CA LYS A 99 6.15 -27.13 34.38
C LYS A 99 6.88 -25.96 35.04
N ILE A 100 6.14 -25.00 35.57
CA ILE A 100 6.68 -23.81 36.23
C ILE A 100 6.28 -23.91 37.71
N LEU A 101 7.25 -24.15 38.59
CA LEU A 101 6.97 -24.62 39.95
C LEU A 101 7.67 -23.78 41.03
N GLY A 102 6.88 -23.24 41.96
CA GLY A 102 7.34 -22.47 43.12
C GLY A 102 7.27 -20.95 42.91
N PRO A 103 7.83 -20.15 43.83
CA PRO A 103 7.89 -18.70 43.71
C PRO A 103 8.93 -18.30 42.65
N VAL A 104 8.56 -18.41 41.38
CA VAL A 104 9.42 -18.06 40.25
C VAL A 104 8.77 -16.99 39.39
N SER A 105 9.57 -16.05 38.90
CA SER A 105 9.17 -15.01 37.95
C SER A 105 9.65 -15.35 36.55
N ILE A 106 8.75 -15.32 35.57
CA ILE A 106 9.09 -15.42 34.15
C ILE A 106 9.06 -14.01 33.58
N GLY A 107 10.24 -13.47 33.27
CA GLY A 107 10.40 -12.10 32.78
C GLY A 107 9.75 -11.85 31.42
N GLU A 108 9.42 -10.59 31.14
CA GLU A 108 8.69 -10.18 29.95
C GLU A 108 9.32 -10.72 28.64
N GLY A 109 8.49 -11.30 27.77
CA GLY A 109 8.94 -11.83 26.48
C GLY A 109 9.86 -13.04 26.58
N ALA A 110 9.93 -13.71 27.73
CA ALA A 110 10.69 -14.95 27.86
C ALA A 110 9.95 -16.15 27.26
N VAL A 111 10.73 -17.14 26.80
CA VAL A 111 10.25 -18.35 26.16
C VAL A 111 10.67 -19.55 26.98
N VAL A 112 9.69 -20.33 27.46
CA VAL A 112 9.91 -21.61 28.13
C VAL A 112 9.68 -22.71 27.11
N ALA A 113 10.71 -23.49 26.78
CA ALA A 113 10.60 -24.56 25.81
C ALA A 113 9.62 -25.67 26.24
N ALA A 114 9.14 -26.45 25.27
CA ALA A 114 8.26 -27.58 25.53
C ALA A 114 8.89 -28.58 26.51
N ASN A 115 8.07 -29.12 27.41
CA ASN A 115 8.46 -30.06 28.48
C ASN A 115 9.55 -29.56 29.46
N ALA A 116 9.90 -28.27 29.44
CA ALA A 116 10.88 -27.73 30.38
C ALA A 116 10.31 -27.67 31.82
N VAL A 117 11.19 -27.80 32.82
CA VAL A 117 10.84 -27.69 34.24
C VAL A 117 11.57 -26.50 34.86
N VAL A 118 10.84 -25.39 35.01
CA VAL A 118 11.37 -24.12 35.52
C VAL A 118 11.23 -24.08 37.04
N LEU A 119 12.37 -23.89 37.71
CA LEU A 119 12.53 -23.93 39.16
C LEU A 119 13.17 -22.66 39.74
N GLU A 120 13.61 -21.75 38.87
CA GLU A 120 14.33 -20.50 39.17
C GLU A 120 13.80 -19.41 38.23
N ASP A 121 14.05 -18.14 38.58
CA ASP A 121 13.60 -16.99 37.80
C ASP A 121 14.20 -16.97 36.40
N VAL A 122 13.42 -16.52 35.43
CA VAL A 122 13.80 -16.44 34.02
C VAL A 122 13.92 -14.98 33.63
N GLN A 123 15.06 -14.62 33.04
CA GLN A 123 15.31 -13.25 32.58
C GLN A 123 14.37 -12.86 31.42
N PRO A 124 13.98 -11.58 31.30
CA PRO A 124 13.23 -11.09 30.14
C PRO A 124 13.93 -11.42 28.82
N ARG A 125 13.15 -11.65 27.76
CA ARG A 125 13.64 -11.92 26.39
C ARG A 125 14.71 -13.01 26.33
N SER A 126 14.52 -14.08 27.10
CA SER A 126 15.41 -15.24 27.11
C SER A 126 14.67 -16.54 26.83
N VAL A 127 15.39 -17.53 26.30
CA VAL A 127 14.87 -18.89 26.09
C VAL A 127 15.45 -19.80 27.17
N VAL A 128 14.58 -20.53 27.87
CA VAL A 128 14.98 -21.59 28.80
C VAL A 128 14.44 -22.94 28.36
N ALA A 129 15.24 -24.00 28.53
CA ALA A 129 14.86 -25.36 28.16
C ALA A 129 15.47 -26.41 29.11
N GLY A 130 14.89 -27.61 29.12
CA GLY A 130 15.40 -28.76 29.89
C GLY A 130 14.74 -28.96 31.26
N MET A 131 15.19 -29.99 31.97
CA MET A 131 14.72 -30.39 33.30
C MET A 131 15.92 -30.74 34.20
N PRO A 132 16.33 -29.86 35.13
CA PRO A 132 15.81 -28.51 35.37
C PRO A 132 16.14 -27.56 34.20
N ALA A 133 15.29 -26.55 34.00
CA ALA A 133 15.45 -25.60 32.91
C ALA A 133 16.74 -24.78 33.07
N ARG A 134 17.42 -24.54 31.95
CA ARG A 134 18.63 -23.73 31.84
C ARG A 134 18.48 -22.72 30.72
N LEU A 135 19.16 -21.59 30.89
CA LEU A 135 19.25 -20.55 29.86
C LEU A 135 19.91 -21.13 28.60
N VAL A 136 19.24 -20.97 27.47
CA VAL A 136 19.71 -21.39 26.14
C VAL A 136 20.15 -20.19 25.31
N ARG A 137 19.37 -19.10 25.36
CA ARG A 137 19.59 -17.90 24.54
C ARG A 137 19.08 -16.66 25.27
N THR A 138 19.76 -15.52 25.09
CA THR A 138 19.37 -14.19 25.55
C THR A 138 19.09 -13.26 24.38
N GLU A 139 18.48 -12.11 24.64
CA GLU A 139 18.21 -11.04 23.66
C GLU A 139 17.44 -11.55 22.44
N ILE A 140 16.44 -12.40 22.68
CA ILE A 140 15.62 -12.95 21.59
C ILE A 140 14.61 -11.92 21.10
N ASP A 141 14.34 -11.96 19.79
CA ASP A 141 13.12 -11.39 19.25
C ASP A 141 11.96 -12.36 19.53
N ILE A 142 10.95 -11.89 20.27
CA ILE A 142 9.79 -12.70 20.64
C ILE A 142 8.96 -13.10 19.41
N HIS A 143 9.04 -12.35 18.31
CA HIS A 143 8.34 -12.64 17.06
C HIS A 143 8.81 -13.96 16.41
N ASP A 144 10.03 -14.42 16.71
CA ASP A 144 10.56 -15.70 16.24
C ASP A 144 9.94 -16.91 16.97
N TYR A 145 9.34 -16.69 18.14
CA TYR A 145 8.89 -17.76 19.06
C TYR A 145 7.39 -17.70 19.37
N SER A 146 6.71 -16.64 18.94
CA SER A 146 5.26 -16.55 19.02
C SER A 146 4.65 -17.45 17.94
N CYS A 147 4.33 -18.70 18.31
CA CYS A 147 3.40 -19.53 17.53
C CYS A 147 1.95 -19.03 17.62
N LEU A 148 1.71 -17.96 18.37
CA LEU A 148 0.45 -17.23 18.46
C LEU A 148 0.79 -15.74 18.38
N GLN A 149 0.83 -15.22 17.16
CA GLN A 149 0.51 -13.80 16.94
C GLN A 149 -0.90 -13.53 17.49
N PRO A 150 -1.27 -12.28 17.85
CA PRO A 150 -2.66 -11.97 18.21
C PRO A 150 -3.64 -12.65 17.25
N PRO A 151 -4.69 -13.31 17.77
CA PRO A 151 -5.38 -14.32 17.00
C PRO A 151 -6.34 -13.65 16.03
N GLU A 152 -6.17 -13.98 14.75
CA GLU A 152 -7.18 -14.28 13.72
C GLU A 152 -7.06 -13.60 12.35
N GLU A 153 -6.20 -12.60 12.15
CA GLU A 153 -6.01 -12.00 10.80
C GLU A 153 -4.67 -12.39 10.14
N ALA A 154 -3.55 -12.38 10.86
CA ALA A 154 -2.23 -12.56 10.25
C ALA A 154 -1.92 -14.00 9.76
N GLU A 155 -2.48 -15.03 10.39
CA GLU A 155 -2.34 -16.43 9.93
C GLU A 155 -3.22 -16.77 8.71
N LYS A 156 -4.31 -16.04 8.45
CA LYS A 156 -5.10 -16.22 7.21
C LYS A 156 -4.42 -15.60 6.00
N LEU A 157 -3.46 -14.71 6.22
CA LEU A 157 -2.90 -13.83 5.21
C LEU A 157 -1.45 -14.18 4.84
N SER A 158 -0.88 -15.25 5.39
CA SER A 158 0.47 -15.68 5.03
C SER A 158 0.55 -17.18 4.70
N PHE A 159 1.42 -17.53 3.75
CA PHE A 159 1.72 -18.92 3.42
C PHE A 159 3.12 -19.03 2.83
N ARG A 160 3.69 -20.24 2.87
CA ARG A 160 4.95 -20.55 2.18
C ARG A 160 4.70 -21.11 0.79
N THR A 161 5.42 -20.61 -0.19
CA THR A 161 5.40 -21.11 -1.57
C THR A 161 6.21 -22.39 -1.71
N THR A 162 6.10 -23.03 -2.87
CA THR A 162 6.92 -24.20 -3.23
C THR A 162 8.43 -23.90 -3.19
N ASP A 163 8.83 -22.66 -3.47
CA ASP A 163 10.22 -22.18 -3.41
C ASP A 163 10.66 -21.71 -2.01
N ASN A 164 9.86 -22.03 -0.97
CA ASN A 164 10.07 -21.62 0.42
C ASN A 164 10.08 -20.09 0.64
N LEU A 165 9.37 -19.34 -0.21
CA LEU A 165 9.12 -17.91 -0.02
C LEU A 165 7.96 -17.73 0.95
N LEU A 166 8.08 -16.78 1.87
CA LEU A 166 6.98 -16.35 2.73
C LEU A 166 6.19 -15.27 2.00
N VAL A 167 4.96 -15.57 1.60
CA VAL A 167 3.99 -14.59 1.12
C VAL A 167 3.18 -14.12 2.31
N THR A 168 3.03 -12.80 2.49
CA THR A 168 2.22 -12.19 3.55
C THR A 168 1.38 -11.06 2.96
N VAL A 169 0.09 -11.02 3.25
CA VAL A 169 -0.82 -9.94 2.86
C VAL A 169 -0.99 -8.99 4.05
N ILE A 170 -0.74 -7.72 3.78
CA ILE A 170 -0.94 -6.64 4.74
C ILE A 170 -2.26 -5.96 4.39
N GLU A 171 -3.25 -6.10 5.26
CA GLU A 171 -4.56 -5.45 5.15
C GLU A 171 -4.71 -4.24 6.10
N GLU A 172 -3.81 -4.12 7.08
CA GLU A 172 -3.81 -3.06 8.07
C GLU A 172 -2.94 -1.86 7.60
N PRO A 173 -3.52 -0.66 7.41
CA PRO A 173 -2.77 0.48 6.86
C PRO A 173 -1.62 0.96 7.75
N SER A 174 -1.75 0.83 9.07
CA SER A 174 -0.70 1.18 10.05
C SER A 174 0.62 0.45 9.78
N ARG A 175 0.56 -0.77 9.23
CA ARG A 175 1.73 -1.58 8.90
C ARG A 175 2.49 -1.10 7.67
N LEU A 176 1.88 -0.26 6.83
CA LEU A 176 2.55 0.34 5.67
C LEU A 176 3.71 1.23 6.12
N ALA A 177 3.55 1.95 7.24
CA ALA A 177 4.60 2.82 7.80
C ALA A 177 5.87 2.04 8.16
N HIS A 178 5.73 0.83 8.72
CA HIS A 178 6.86 -0.03 9.07
C HIS A 178 7.58 -0.63 7.85
N LEU A 179 6.93 -0.65 6.68
CA LEU A 179 7.50 -1.18 5.45
C LEU A 179 8.24 -0.13 4.63
N LEU A 180 8.10 1.17 4.94
CA LEU A 180 8.57 2.24 4.06
C LEU A 180 10.08 2.22 3.77
N ASP A 181 10.92 1.88 4.76
CA ASP A 181 12.36 1.78 4.55
C ASP A 181 12.72 0.66 3.57
N GLU A 182 12.23 -0.55 3.83
CA GLU A 182 12.45 -1.71 2.95
C GLU A 182 11.78 -1.54 1.58
N TRP A 183 10.64 -0.85 1.51
CA TRP A 183 9.96 -0.51 0.26
C TRP A 183 10.85 0.37 -0.61
N ARG A 184 11.45 1.42 -0.03
CA ARG A 184 12.36 2.32 -0.76
C ARG A 184 13.58 1.57 -1.27
N GLU A 185 14.14 0.67 -0.48
CA GLU A 185 15.27 -0.17 -0.91
C GLU A 185 14.84 -1.08 -2.08
N LEU A 186 13.71 -1.77 -1.95
CA LEU A 186 13.17 -2.64 -3.00
C LEU A 186 12.88 -1.86 -4.29
N LEU A 187 12.27 -0.68 -4.19
CA LEU A 187 11.90 0.13 -5.35
C LEU A 187 13.13 0.59 -6.15
N LYS A 188 14.21 1.00 -5.46
CA LYS A 188 15.50 1.34 -6.10
C LYS A 188 16.16 0.14 -6.79
N ASP A 189 15.95 -1.05 -6.23
CA ASP A 189 16.49 -2.31 -6.76
C ASP A 189 15.49 -3.04 -7.68
N SER A 190 14.48 -2.33 -8.19
CA SER A 190 13.45 -2.83 -9.10
C SER A 190 13.53 -2.13 -10.45
N ASP A 191 13.14 -2.81 -11.51
CA ASP A 191 13.03 -2.20 -12.85
C ASP A 191 11.77 -1.34 -13.01
N ALA A 192 10.87 -1.36 -12.02
CA ALA A 192 9.68 -0.52 -11.96
C ALA A 192 9.90 0.77 -11.13
N GLU A 193 11.13 1.26 -10.98
CA GLU A 193 11.39 2.48 -10.21
C GLU A 193 10.65 3.70 -10.79
N CYS A 194 9.61 4.18 -10.09
CA CYS A 194 8.88 5.39 -10.44
C CYS A 194 8.26 6.06 -9.20
N LEU A 195 7.99 7.38 -9.30
CA LEU A 195 7.36 8.16 -8.22
C LEU A 195 6.04 7.54 -7.74
N PHE A 196 5.20 7.10 -8.68
CA PHE A 196 3.85 6.59 -8.40
C PHE A 196 3.85 5.23 -7.69
N LEU A 197 5.00 4.56 -7.61
CA LEU A 197 5.21 3.31 -6.88
C LEU A 197 5.96 3.51 -5.56
N THR A 198 6.23 4.76 -5.16
CA THR A 198 6.75 5.06 -3.82
C THR A 198 5.72 4.70 -2.75
N GLY A 199 6.19 4.23 -1.60
CA GLY A 199 5.32 3.95 -0.45
C GLY A 199 4.64 5.23 0.04
N GLU A 200 5.28 6.39 -0.15
CA GLU A 200 4.72 7.69 0.16
C GLU A 200 3.53 8.06 -0.74
N TRP A 201 3.64 7.92 -2.07
CA TRP A 201 2.52 8.16 -2.99
C TRP A 201 1.36 7.20 -2.73
N LEU A 202 1.64 5.90 -2.67
CA LEU A 202 0.62 4.86 -2.49
C LEU A 202 -0.02 4.89 -1.10
N GLY A 203 0.76 5.20 -0.06
CA GLY A 203 0.26 5.41 1.30
C GLY A 203 -0.67 6.61 1.39
N THR A 204 -0.25 7.76 0.84
CA THR A 204 -1.10 8.97 0.78
C THR A 204 -2.38 8.67 -0.01
N TRP A 205 -2.27 7.91 -1.12
CA TRP A 205 -3.44 7.52 -1.89
C TRP A 205 -4.40 6.66 -1.08
N TRP A 206 -3.88 5.71 -0.30
CA TRP A 206 -4.68 4.84 0.54
C TRP A 206 -5.41 5.61 1.65
N GLU A 207 -4.73 6.55 2.31
CA GLU A 207 -5.33 7.37 3.36
C GLU A 207 -6.53 8.18 2.84
N HIS A 208 -6.40 8.73 1.64
CA HIS A 208 -7.44 9.55 1.05
C HIS A 208 -8.54 8.72 0.40
N PHE A 209 -8.22 7.64 -0.32
CA PHE A 209 -9.17 6.93 -1.18
C PHE A 209 -9.51 5.50 -0.70
N GLY A 210 -8.89 4.98 0.35
CA GLY A 210 -9.04 3.58 0.78
C GLY A 210 -10.36 3.22 1.49
N GLN A 211 -11.18 4.20 1.89
CA GLN A 211 -12.28 4.04 2.86
C GLN A 211 -13.33 2.95 2.52
N THR A 212 -13.56 2.64 1.25
CA THR A 212 -14.54 1.64 0.79
C THR A 212 -13.89 0.35 0.27
N ARG A 213 -12.59 0.17 0.56
CA ARG A 213 -11.73 -0.87 0.00
C ARG A 213 -11.01 -1.60 1.12
N THR A 214 -10.60 -2.83 0.87
CA THR A 214 -9.73 -3.57 1.80
C THR A 214 -8.32 -3.55 1.23
N LEU A 215 -7.34 -3.10 2.02
CA LEU A 215 -5.95 -3.10 1.59
C LEU A 215 -5.54 -4.55 1.36
N ALA A 216 -4.78 -4.83 0.30
CA ALA A 216 -4.29 -6.17 0.00
C ALA A 216 -2.85 -6.07 -0.49
N LEU A 217 -1.98 -5.51 0.34
CA LEU A 217 -0.58 -5.33 0.01
C LEU A 217 0.16 -6.65 0.19
N VAL A 218 0.48 -7.31 -0.92
CA VAL A 218 1.13 -8.63 -0.89
C VAL A 218 2.64 -8.45 -0.85
N THR A 219 3.27 -8.96 0.19
CA THR A 219 4.73 -8.98 0.34
C THR A 219 5.26 -10.39 0.14
N ILE A 220 6.42 -10.51 -0.50
CA ILE A 220 7.11 -11.78 -0.71
C ILE A 220 8.52 -11.67 -0.14
N ARG A 221 8.82 -12.57 0.79
CA ARG A 221 10.09 -12.60 1.52
C ARG A 221 10.79 -13.94 1.39
N ARG A 222 12.11 -13.89 1.41
CA ARG A 222 12.99 -15.04 1.63
C ARG A 222 13.72 -14.82 2.94
N HIS A 223 13.40 -15.62 3.95
CA HIS A 223 13.79 -15.35 5.33
C HIS A 223 13.32 -13.95 5.77
N SER A 224 14.23 -13.07 6.17
CA SER A 224 13.92 -11.68 6.55
C SER A 224 13.95 -10.71 5.36
N ARG A 225 14.47 -11.10 4.20
CA ARG A 225 14.68 -10.17 3.07
C ARG A 225 13.44 -10.04 2.20
N LEU A 226 13.02 -8.79 1.97
CA LEU A 226 11.95 -8.45 1.05
C LEU A 226 12.41 -8.53 -0.42
N LEU A 227 11.71 -9.37 -1.18
CA LEU A 227 11.98 -9.63 -2.60
C LEU A 227 10.91 -9.05 -3.53
N GLY A 228 9.68 -8.88 -3.06
CA GLY A 228 8.62 -8.30 -3.87
C GLY A 228 7.47 -7.71 -3.09
N ILE A 229 6.82 -6.72 -3.71
CA ILE A 229 5.58 -6.10 -3.25
C ILE A 229 4.60 -6.05 -4.42
N ALA A 230 3.37 -6.53 -4.22
CA ALA A 230 2.26 -6.26 -5.11
C ALA A 230 1.25 -5.34 -4.40
N PRO A 231 1.18 -4.05 -4.78
CA PRO A 231 0.37 -3.05 -4.10
C PRO A 231 -1.08 -3.13 -4.57
N PHE A 232 -1.86 -4.05 -4.00
CA PHE A 232 -3.27 -4.21 -4.37
C PHE A 232 -4.24 -3.69 -3.31
N PHE A 233 -5.48 -3.51 -3.74
CA PHE A 233 -6.64 -3.46 -2.86
C PHE A 233 -7.77 -4.35 -3.40
N LEU A 234 -8.56 -4.88 -2.48
CA LEU A 234 -9.75 -5.67 -2.74
C LEU A 234 -11.00 -4.79 -2.69
N HIS A 235 -11.94 -5.06 -3.59
CA HIS A 235 -13.27 -4.48 -3.55
C HIS A 235 -14.29 -5.41 -4.23
N ALA A 236 -15.57 -5.22 -3.91
CA ALA A 236 -16.67 -5.85 -4.63
C ALA A 236 -17.00 -5.05 -5.89
N LYS A 237 -17.10 -5.73 -7.04
CA LYS A 237 -17.45 -5.11 -8.31
C LYS A 237 -18.62 -5.83 -8.96
N THR A 238 -19.66 -5.07 -9.27
CA THR A 238 -20.81 -5.54 -10.02
C THR A 238 -20.57 -5.20 -11.50
N PHE A 239 -20.44 -6.20 -12.36
CA PHE A 239 -20.34 -6.00 -13.81
C PHE A 239 -21.70 -6.28 -14.46
N GLY A 240 -22.23 -5.34 -15.24
CA GLY A 240 -23.45 -5.55 -16.03
C GLY A 240 -24.71 -6.01 -15.26
N GLY A 241 -24.82 -5.74 -13.96
CA GLY A 241 -25.97 -6.16 -13.13
C GLY A 241 -25.94 -7.61 -12.64
N VAL A 242 -24.83 -8.34 -12.82
CA VAL A 242 -24.61 -9.70 -12.28
C VAL A 242 -24.11 -9.62 -10.83
N MET A 243 -24.23 -10.72 -10.07
CA MET A 243 -23.71 -10.88 -8.68
C MET A 243 -22.35 -10.18 -8.47
N PRO A 244 -22.14 -9.51 -7.32
CA PRO A 244 -20.88 -8.85 -7.01
C PRO A 244 -19.73 -9.86 -6.98
N HIS A 245 -18.65 -9.56 -7.68
CA HIS A 245 -17.44 -10.38 -7.74
C HIS A 245 -16.29 -9.71 -6.99
N ARG A 246 -15.42 -10.51 -6.35
CA ARG A 246 -14.18 -10.02 -5.75
C ARG A 246 -13.22 -9.58 -6.87
N ALA A 247 -12.87 -8.30 -6.85
CA ALA A 247 -11.89 -7.72 -7.75
C ALA A 247 -10.67 -7.22 -6.97
N MET A 248 -9.51 -7.29 -7.62
CA MET A 248 -8.24 -6.82 -7.10
C MET A 248 -7.61 -5.89 -8.12
N ASP A 249 -7.41 -4.63 -7.75
CA ASP A 249 -6.80 -3.62 -8.62
C ASP A 249 -5.54 -3.06 -7.93
N PHE A 250 -4.61 -2.51 -8.70
CA PHE A 250 -3.46 -1.79 -8.12
C PHE A 250 -3.92 -0.59 -7.30
N LEU A 251 -3.28 -0.35 -6.16
CA LEU A 251 -3.29 0.94 -5.47
C LEU A 251 -3.00 2.06 -6.47
N ALA A 252 -3.59 3.23 -6.22
CA ALA A 252 -3.51 4.39 -7.10
C ALA A 252 -4.21 4.26 -8.48
N THR A 253 -4.97 3.19 -8.73
CA THR A 253 -5.81 3.10 -9.93
C THR A 253 -7.07 3.95 -9.83
N GLY A 254 -7.34 4.74 -10.87
CA GLY A 254 -8.67 5.29 -11.19
C GLY A 254 -8.95 6.72 -10.72
N VAL A 255 -8.17 7.26 -9.79
CA VAL A 255 -8.24 8.66 -9.33
C VAL A 255 -6.82 9.21 -9.20
N VAL A 256 -6.65 10.53 -9.28
CA VAL A 256 -5.35 11.24 -9.16
C VAL A 256 -4.25 10.72 -10.10
N GLY A 257 -4.62 10.35 -11.33
CA GLY A 257 -3.72 10.21 -12.49
C GLY A 257 -2.35 9.55 -12.23
N SER A 258 -2.34 8.30 -11.78
CA SER A 258 -1.08 7.56 -11.52
C SER A 258 -0.69 6.67 -12.69
N ASP A 259 0.43 7.01 -13.32
CA ASP A 259 1.00 6.28 -14.46
C ASP A 259 2.07 5.27 -13.98
N TYR A 260 2.41 4.30 -14.84
CA TYR A 260 3.48 3.33 -14.60
C TYR A 260 3.30 2.47 -13.33
N LEU A 261 2.06 2.11 -12.99
CA LEU A 261 1.77 1.20 -11.90
C LEU A 261 2.24 -0.22 -12.25
N ASP A 262 2.78 -0.94 -11.27
CA ASP A 262 3.36 -2.27 -11.44
C ASP A 262 3.47 -3.01 -10.09
N VAL A 263 3.91 -4.26 -10.16
CA VAL A 263 4.49 -4.97 -9.01
C VAL A 263 5.96 -4.56 -8.86
N LEU A 264 6.42 -4.45 -7.62
CA LEU A 264 7.82 -4.20 -7.32
C LEU A 264 8.49 -5.55 -7.11
N ILE A 265 9.54 -5.83 -7.89
CA ILE A 265 10.30 -7.06 -7.77
C ILE A 265 11.78 -6.72 -7.74
N ARG A 266 12.49 -7.31 -6.79
CA ARG A 266 13.94 -7.16 -6.68
C ARG A 266 14.61 -7.80 -7.90
N ARG A 267 15.58 -7.09 -8.49
CA ARG A 267 16.36 -7.59 -9.63
C ARG A 267 16.97 -8.97 -9.36
N GLY A 268 16.83 -9.86 -10.33
CA GLY A 268 17.30 -11.24 -10.26
C GLY A 268 16.37 -12.22 -9.53
N HIS A 269 15.25 -11.74 -8.97
CA HIS A 269 14.26 -12.54 -8.25
C HIS A 269 12.89 -12.58 -8.98
N GLU A 270 12.82 -12.14 -10.24
CA GLU A 270 11.58 -11.95 -11.01
C GLU A 270 10.75 -13.22 -11.14
N ALA A 271 11.40 -14.34 -11.46
CA ALA A 271 10.73 -15.61 -11.69
C ALA A 271 10.11 -16.18 -10.41
N GLU A 272 10.83 -16.15 -9.29
CA GLU A 272 10.34 -16.73 -8.03
C GLU A 272 9.26 -15.86 -7.37
N VAL A 273 9.40 -14.53 -7.43
CA VAL A 273 8.37 -13.61 -6.94
C VAL A 273 7.11 -13.70 -7.79
N SER A 274 7.25 -13.81 -9.12
CA SER A 274 6.11 -14.02 -10.02
C SER A 274 5.35 -15.31 -9.70
N ARG A 275 6.07 -16.42 -9.47
CA ARG A 275 5.46 -17.69 -9.05
C ARG A 275 4.74 -17.56 -7.70
N GLY A 276 5.36 -16.94 -6.70
CA GLY A 276 4.73 -16.72 -5.40
C GLY A 276 3.46 -15.86 -5.46
N LEU A 277 3.48 -14.79 -6.27
CA LEU A 277 2.29 -13.96 -6.53
C LEU A 277 1.20 -14.75 -7.27
N ALA A 278 1.59 -15.58 -8.25
CA ALA A 278 0.66 -16.42 -8.98
C ALA A 278 0.01 -17.47 -8.07
N GLU A 279 0.77 -18.12 -7.18
CA GLU A 279 0.23 -19.04 -6.17
C GLU A 279 -0.79 -18.34 -5.26
N TYR A 280 -0.49 -17.12 -4.81
CA TYR A 280 -1.42 -16.30 -4.00
C TYR A 280 -2.73 -16.03 -4.75
N LEU A 281 -2.64 -15.55 -5.99
CA LEU A 281 -3.82 -15.21 -6.78
C LEU A 281 -4.63 -16.46 -7.17
N GLN A 282 -3.99 -17.62 -7.38
CA GLN A 282 -4.69 -18.88 -7.62
C GLN A 282 -5.48 -19.38 -6.41
N ARG A 283 -5.02 -19.09 -5.19
CA ARG A 283 -5.76 -19.37 -3.93
C ARG A 283 -6.94 -18.41 -3.76
N GLN A 284 -6.73 -17.13 -4.02
CA GLN A 284 -7.76 -16.09 -3.79
C GLN A 284 -8.81 -16.02 -4.91
N ARG A 285 -8.41 -16.34 -6.14
CA ARG A 285 -9.21 -16.29 -7.39
C ARG A 285 -10.03 -14.99 -7.59
N PRO A 286 -9.49 -13.78 -7.35
CA PRO A 286 -10.18 -12.55 -7.73
C PRO A 286 -10.08 -12.33 -9.25
N VAL A 287 -10.95 -11.47 -9.80
CA VAL A 287 -10.64 -10.82 -11.09
C VAL A 287 -9.59 -9.76 -10.82
N VAL A 288 -8.45 -9.80 -11.51
CA VAL A 288 -7.35 -8.86 -11.28
C VAL A 288 -7.28 -7.85 -12.43
N THR A 289 -7.20 -6.55 -12.11
CA THR A 289 -6.87 -5.51 -13.09
C THR A 289 -5.53 -4.89 -12.77
N LEU A 290 -4.56 -5.11 -13.66
CA LEU A 290 -3.29 -4.42 -13.67
C LEU A 290 -3.42 -3.26 -14.67
N SER A 291 -3.63 -2.03 -14.19
CA SER A 291 -3.87 -0.85 -15.02
C SER A 291 -2.64 0.05 -15.06
N HIS A 292 -2.49 0.84 -16.13
CA HIS A 292 -1.40 1.81 -16.30
C HIS A 292 0.01 1.19 -16.26
N LEU A 293 0.13 -0.08 -16.68
CA LEU A 293 1.42 -0.73 -16.87
C LEU A 293 2.13 -0.13 -18.08
N ASN A 294 3.44 0.09 -18.01
CA ASN A 294 4.22 0.37 -19.21
C ASN A 294 4.19 -0.86 -20.14
N GLN A 295 3.62 -0.71 -21.34
CA GLN A 295 3.40 -1.82 -22.26
C GLN A 295 4.71 -2.50 -22.69
N ALA A 296 5.79 -1.73 -22.87
CA ALA A 296 7.06 -2.24 -23.37
C ALA A 296 7.86 -2.99 -22.30
N ALA A 297 7.83 -2.49 -21.06
CA ALA A 297 8.63 -3.00 -19.95
C ALA A 297 7.86 -2.89 -18.63
N HIS A 298 7.45 -4.03 -18.08
CA HIS A 298 6.77 -4.10 -16.80
C HIS A 298 7.12 -5.42 -16.06
N SER A 299 7.29 -5.34 -14.75
CA SER A 299 7.67 -6.43 -13.85
C SER A 299 6.57 -7.48 -13.73
N ALA A 300 5.31 -7.09 -13.90
CA ALA A 300 4.17 -8.02 -13.88
C ALA A 300 4.15 -9.03 -15.04
N ARG A 301 5.07 -8.96 -16.02
CA ARG A 301 5.08 -9.87 -17.18
C ARG A 301 5.23 -11.33 -16.77
N GLY A 302 6.11 -11.62 -15.81
CA GLY A 302 6.29 -12.96 -15.25
C GLY A 302 4.99 -13.48 -14.64
N LEU A 303 4.37 -12.68 -13.75
CA LEU A 303 3.09 -13.00 -13.12
C LEU A 303 1.98 -13.33 -14.13
N VAL A 304 1.84 -12.52 -15.19
CA VAL A 304 0.85 -12.76 -16.25
C VAL A 304 1.13 -14.07 -16.97
N GLY A 305 2.40 -14.40 -17.21
CA GLY A 305 2.83 -15.67 -17.80
C GLY A 305 2.43 -16.87 -16.94
N GLU A 306 2.76 -16.83 -15.64
CA GLU A 306 2.42 -17.88 -14.67
C GLU A 306 0.91 -18.12 -14.58
N LEU A 307 0.10 -17.06 -14.48
CA LEU A 307 -1.35 -17.19 -14.40
C LEU A 307 -1.97 -17.72 -15.70
N LYS A 308 -1.43 -17.31 -16.86
CA LYS A 308 -1.85 -17.83 -18.16
C LYS A 308 -1.58 -19.35 -18.26
N GLN A 309 -0.42 -19.81 -17.79
CA GLN A 309 -0.10 -21.24 -17.72
C GLN A 309 -1.05 -21.98 -16.75
N ALA A 310 -1.45 -21.33 -15.65
CA ALA A 310 -2.45 -21.84 -14.72
C ALA A 310 -3.91 -21.76 -15.23
N GLY A 311 -4.12 -21.47 -16.52
CA GLY A 311 -5.44 -21.47 -17.16
C GLY A 311 -6.27 -20.19 -16.98
N TRP A 312 -5.67 -19.10 -16.47
CA TRP A 312 -6.35 -17.81 -16.40
C TRP A 312 -6.54 -17.21 -17.79
N THR A 313 -7.69 -16.57 -18.02
CA THR A 313 -7.88 -15.79 -19.25
C THR A 313 -7.25 -14.42 -19.08
N VAL A 314 -6.41 -14.02 -20.03
CA VAL A 314 -5.75 -12.71 -20.07
C VAL A 314 -6.40 -11.84 -21.15
N GLN A 315 -6.78 -10.62 -20.80
CA GLN A 315 -7.24 -9.60 -21.74
C GLN A 315 -6.38 -8.34 -21.60
N GLN A 316 -5.69 -7.96 -22.65
CA GLN A 316 -4.88 -6.75 -22.70
C GLN A 316 -5.53 -5.68 -23.58
N SER A 317 -5.41 -4.41 -23.18
CA SER A 317 -5.86 -3.26 -23.97
C SER A 317 -4.96 -2.05 -23.72
N LEU A 318 -4.63 -1.30 -24.78
CA LEU A 318 -4.03 0.03 -24.66
C LEU A 318 -5.02 0.98 -23.95
N ILE A 319 -4.51 1.83 -23.05
CA ILE A 319 -5.30 2.84 -22.34
C ILE A 319 -4.90 4.25 -22.78
N GLU A 320 -3.62 4.59 -22.59
CA GLU A 320 -3.09 5.94 -22.70
C GLU A 320 -1.69 5.91 -23.32
N THR A 321 -1.23 7.07 -23.78
CA THR A 321 0.13 7.28 -24.27
C THR A 321 0.77 8.44 -23.51
N CYS A 322 2.01 8.25 -23.06
CA CYS A 322 2.81 9.19 -22.28
C CYS A 322 4.02 9.67 -23.12
N PRO A 323 4.01 10.91 -23.62
CA PRO A 323 5.19 11.52 -24.23
C PRO A 323 6.28 11.75 -23.18
N TYR A 324 7.54 11.55 -23.56
CA TYR A 324 8.67 11.85 -22.67
C TYR A 324 9.84 12.42 -23.47
N ILE A 325 10.75 13.12 -22.80
CA ILE A 325 11.96 13.68 -23.39
C ILE A 325 13.16 12.97 -22.77
N SER A 326 14.03 12.39 -23.60
CA SER A 326 15.35 11.95 -23.17
C SER A 326 16.26 13.16 -22.98
N LEU A 327 16.69 13.43 -21.76
CA LEU A 327 17.59 14.54 -21.40
C LEU A 327 19.03 14.08 -21.15
N ARG A 328 19.28 12.77 -21.16
CA ARG A 328 20.59 12.19 -20.86
C ARG A 328 21.67 12.79 -21.77
N GLY A 329 22.65 13.43 -21.16
CA GLY A 329 23.79 14.03 -21.85
C GLY A 329 23.49 15.35 -22.56
N HIS A 330 22.28 15.89 -22.44
CA HIS A 330 21.92 17.18 -23.02
C HIS A 330 22.20 18.35 -22.07
N THR A 331 22.80 19.42 -22.60
CA THR A 331 22.59 20.78 -22.07
C THR A 331 21.31 21.38 -22.66
N TRP A 332 20.82 22.46 -22.07
CA TRP A 332 19.67 23.21 -22.61
C TRP A 332 19.85 23.60 -24.08
N GLU A 333 21.03 24.10 -24.45
CA GLU A 333 21.36 24.52 -25.81
C GLU A 333 21.32 23.33 -26.76
N SER A 334 21.91 22.20 -26.37
CA SER A 334 21.93 20.99 -27.20
C SER A 334 20.53 20.39 -27.37
N TYR A 335 19.69 20.43 -26.33
CA TYR A 335 18.31 19.97 -26.40
C TYR A 335 17.48 20.88 -27.31
N MET A 336 17.56 22.20 -27.14
CA MET A 336 16.87 23.16 -28.02
C MET A 336 17.29 23.04 -29.49
N ALA A 337 18.55 22.69 -29.75
CA ALA A 337 19.04 22.42 -31.10
C ALA A 337 18.42 21.16 -31.73
N SER A 338 18.05 20.15 -30.92
CA SER A 338 17.37 18.93 -31.38
C SER A 338 15.92 19.18 -31.81
N LEU A 339 15.29 20.26 -31.33
CA LEU A 339 13.91 20.61 -31.65
C LEU A 339 13.78 21.26 -33.04
N GLY A 340 12.58 21.16 -33.62
CA GLY A 340 12.26 21.78 -34.90
C GLY A 340 12.51 23.29 -34.93
N SER A 341 13.07 23.81 -36.03
CA SER A 341 13.51 25.21 -36.16
C SER A 341 12.39 26.22 -35.87
N SER A 342 11.17 25.95 -36.32
CA SER A 342 10.00 26.79 -36.05
C SER A 342 9.65 26.83 -34.56
N HIS A 343 9.68 25.68 -33.87
CA HIS A 343 9.36 25.63 -32.45
C HIS A 343 10.43 26.38 -31.62
N ARG A 344 11.72 26.11 -31.86
CA ARG A 344 12.84 26.81 -31.22
C ARG A 344 12.74 28.33 -31.38
N TYR A 345 12.55 28.81 -32.61
CA TYR A 345 12.39 30.24 -32.89
C TYR A 345 11.21 30.85 -32.13
N ASN A 346 10.05 30.18 -32.16
CA ASN A 346 8.84 30.66 -31.50
C ASN A 346 8.99 30.72 -29.98
N PHE A 347 9.64 29.73 -29.36
CA PHE A 347 9.93 29.73 -27.92
C PHE A 347 10.75 30.95 -27.52
N HIS A 348 11.93 31.15 -28.13
CA HIS A 348 12.80 32.29 -27.80
C HIS A 348 12.15 33.64 -28.07
N ARG A 349 11.43 33.76 -29.20
CA ARG A 349 10.70 34.98 -29.53
C ARG A 349 9.66 35.34 -28.46
N ARG A 350 8.88 34.36 -27.99
CA ARG A 350 7.84 34.55 -26.98
C ARG A 350 8.42 34.90 -25.62
N LEU A 351 9.47 34.20 -25.20
CA LEU A 351 10.18 34.51 -23.97
C LEU A 351 10.77 35.93 -24.00
N LYS A 352 11.41 36.32 -25.10
CA LYS A 352 11.93 37.69 -25.29
C LYS A 352 10.81 38.74 -25.27
N ASN A 353 9.65 38.44 -25.86
CA ASN A 353 8.52 39.36 -25.85
C ASN A 353 7.93 39.56 -24.46
N LEU A 354 7.91 38.53 -23.61
CA LEU A 354 7.50 38.67 -22.21
C LEU A 354 8.47 39.60 -21.45
N HIS A 355 9.78 39.43 -21.62
CA HIS A 355 10.78 40.30 -20.99
C HIS A 355 10.73 41.76 -21.48
N LYS A 356 10.16 42.03 -22.65
CA LYS A 356 9.93 43.39 -23.13
C LYS A 356 8.74 44.07 -22.45
N GLN A 357 7.80 43.29 -21.88
CA GLN A 357 6.61 43.82 -21.25
C GLN A 357 6.85 44.23 -19.78
N GLY A 358 7.85 43.64 -19.14
CA GLY A 358 8.16 43.88 -17.74
C GLY A 358 9.12 42.85 -17.17
N THR A 359 9.19 42.80 -15.84
CA THR A 359 10.08 41.91 -15.10
C THR A 359 9.48 40.51 -15.07
N VAL A 360 10.14 39.56 -15.75
CA VAL A 360 9.73 38.15 -15.78
C VAL A 360 10.51 37.38 -14.72
N VAL A 361 9.80 36.68 -13.84
CA VAL A 361 10.38 35.85 -12.77
C VAL A 361 9.82 34.44 -12.88
N PHE A 362 10.68 33.42 -12.76
CA PHE A 362 10.28 32.02 -12.75
C PHE A 362 10.74 31.40 -11.42
N ASP A 363 9.82 31.36 -10.46
CA ASP A 363 10.10 30.96 -9.09
C ASP A 363 9.88 29.45 -8.91
N LEU A 364 10.79 28.79 -8.19
CA LEU A 364 10.58 27.46 -7.62
C LEU A 364 10.14 27.61 -6.15
N VAL A 365 9.11 26.86 -5.76
CA VAL A 365 8.69 26.75 -4.36
C VAL A 365 9.70 25.92 -3.56
N GLU A 366 10.18 26.48 -2.46
CA GLU A 366 11.14 25.83 -1.54
C GLU A 366 10.61 25.70 -0.10
N LYS A 367 9.49 26.37 0.23
CA LYS A 367 8.95 26.44 1.60
C LYS A 367 7.44 26.17 1.65
N GLU A 368 6.95 25.75 2.82
CA GLU A 368 5.55 25.36 3.02
C GLU A 368 4.56 26.53 2.85
N ASP A 369 4.92 27.73 3.28
CA ASP A 369 4.13 28.95 3.07
C ASP A 369 3.97 29.26 1.58
N GLN A 370 5.07 29.20 0.83
CA GLN A 370 5.08 29.36 -0.62
C GLN A 370 4.29 28.26 -1.34
N ARG A 371 4.35 27.01 -0.85
CA ARG A 371 3.65 25.86 -1.45
C ARG A 371 2.15 26.08 -1.51
N ARG A 372 1.54 26.47 -0.39
CA ARG A 372 0.09 26.69 -0.32
C ARG A 372 -0.36 27.78 -1.28
N GLU A 373 0.36 28.90 -1.30
CA GLU A 373 0.07 30.02 -2.19
C GLU A 373 0.20 29.61 -3.67
N ALA A 374 1.32 28.99 -4.04
CA ALA A 374 1.58 28.57 -5.42
C ALA A 374 0.60 27.49 -5.89
N PHE A 375 0.18 26.58 -4.99
CA PHE A 375 -0.80 25.55 -5.31
C PHE A 375 -2.19 26.17 -5.55
N ALA A 376 -2.60 27.15 -4.75
CA ALA A 376 -3.81 27.90 -4.99
C ALA A 376 -3.76 28.68 -6.33
N MET A 377 -2.62 29.27 -6.67
CA MET A 377 -2.40 29.92 -7.97
C MET A 377 -2.51 28.93 -9.14
N LEU A 378 -1.91 27.74 -9.01
CA LEU A 378 -2.04 26.67 -9.99
C LEU A 378 -3.50 26.32 -10.24
N LEU A 379 -4.27 26.05 -9.18
CA LEU A 379 -5.69 25.70 -9.30
C LEU A 379 -6.49 26.83 -9.98
N SER A 380 -6.26 28.08 -9.59
CA SER A 380 -6.91 29.24 -10.20
C SER A 380 -6.59 29.37 -11.70
N LEU A 381 -5.30 29.28 -12.07
CA LEU A 381 -4.85 29.36 -13.47
C LEU A 381 -5.32 28.16 -14.29
N HIS A 382 -5.38 26.98 -13.68
CA HIS A 382 -5.85 25.77 -14.31
C HIS A 382 -7.35 25.86 -14.61
N ASN A 383 -8.18 26.23 -13.64
CA ASN A 383 -9.62 26.35 -13.84
C ASN A 383 -9.97 27.40 -14.90
N ARG A 384 -9.37 28.60 -14.82
CA ARG A 384 -9.56 29.65 -15.83
C ARG A 384 -9.24 29.20 -17.25
N ARG A 385 -8.21 28.35 -17.43
CA ARG A 385 -7.84 27.78 -18.73
C ARG A 385 -8.93 26.87 -19.31
N TRP A 386 -9.72 26.21 -18.47
CA TRP A 386 -10.69 25.19 -18.86
C TRP A 386 -12.16 25.66 -18.80
N ASP A 387 -12.45 26.80 -18.16
CA ASP A 387 -13.81 27.37 -18.07
C ASP A 387 -14.44 27.56 -19.47
N GLU A 388 -13.67 28.05 -20.44
CA GLU A 388 -14.11 28.24 -21.83
C GLU A 388 -14.29 26.91 -22.61
N ARG A 389 -13.87 25.77 -22.05
CA ARG A 389 -13.81 24.45 -22.71
C ARG A 389 -14.69 23.37 -22.06
N GLY A 390 -15.60 23.77 -21.17
CA GLY A 390 -16.51 22.84 -20.48
C GLY A 390 -15.97 22.27 -19.17
N GLY A 391 -14.91 22.86 -18.61
CA GLY A 391 -14.29 22.46 -17.35
C GLY A 391 -13.11 21.51 -17.51
N SER A 392 -12.37 21.31 -16.41
CA SER A 392 -11.29 20.31 -16.32
C SER A 392 -11.83 19.01 -15.70
N GLU A 393 -11.15 17.88 -15.92
CA GLU A 393 -11.38 16.66 -15.14
C GLU A 393 -10.31 16.44 -14.05
N ALA A 394 -9.28 17.28 -13.99
CA ALA A 394 -8.19 17.18 -13.03
C ALA A 394 -8.40 18.08 -11.79
N LEU A 395 -8.04 17.59 -10.60
CA LEU A 395 -8.07 18.33 -9.33
C LEU A 395 -9.45 18.92 -9.00
N GLN A 396 -10.50 18.15 -9.24
CA GLN A 396 -11.89 18.60 -9.18
C GLN A 396 -12.51 18.41 -7.80
N THR A 397 -12.21 17.29 -7.14
CA THR A 397 -12.93 16.90 -5.92
C THR A 397 -12.20 17.37 -4.66
N PRO A 398 -12.91 17.68 -3.56
CA PRO A 398 -12.26 18.01 -2.29
C PRO A 398 -11.27 16.93 -1.81
N GLN A 399 -11.56 15.66 -2.13
CA GLN A 399 -10.70 14.52 -1.78
C GLN A 399 -9.41 14.48 -2.61
N GLU A 400 -9.47 14.78 -3.91
CA GLU A 400 -8.29 14.95 -4.77
C GLU A 400 -7.42 16.14 -4.33
N LEU A 401 -8.05 17.26 -3.97
CA LEU A 401 -7.35 18.43 -3.46
C LEU A 401 -6.66 18.12 -2.13
N ALA A 402 -7.34 17.42 -1.22
CA ALA A 402 -6.76 17.00 0.05
C ALA A 402 -5.57 16.04 -0.16
N PHE A 403 -5.69 15.08 -1.09
CA PHE A 403 -4.60 14.19 -1.46
C PHE A 403 -3.38 14.97 -1.96
N HIS A 404 -3.58 15.93 -2.89
CA HIS A 404 -2.45 16.70 -3.42
C HIS A 404 -1.88 17.71 -2.44
N ASP A 405 -2.69 18.25 -1.51
CA ASP A 405 -2.15 19.05 -0.41
C ASP A 405 -1.24 18.22 0.50
N ALA A 406 -1.69 17.02 0.88
CA ALA A 406 -0.89 16.09 1.70
C ALA A 406 0.38 15.64 0.97
N PHE A 407 0.26 15.17 -0.27
CA PHE A 407 1.40 14.65 -1.02
C PHE A 407 2.38 15.77 -1.41
N SER A 408 1.93 16.95 -1.79
CA SER A 408 2.85 18.05 -2.16
C SER A 408 3.67 18.54 -0.98
N ARG A 409 3.13 18.53 0.24
CA ARG A 409 3.89 18.81 1.48
C ARG A 409 4.95 17.74 1.73
N LEU A 410 4.58 16.47 1.64
CA LEU A 410 5.54 15.36 1.76
C LEU A 410 6.63 15.44 0.67
N ALA A 411 6.24 15.72 -0.58
CA ALA A 411 7.16 15.86 -1.69
C ALA A 411 8.11 17.05 -1.49
N LEU A 412 7.65 18.14 -0.88
CA LEU A 412 8.51 19.28 -0.53
C LEU A 412 9.55 18.87 0.52
N GLU A 413 9.12 18.21 1.61
CA GLU A 413 10.02 17.71 2.67
C GLU A 413 11.08 16.73 2.13
N ARG A 414 10.73 15.96 1.10
CA ARG A 414 11.66 15.02 0.42
C ARG A 414 12.50 15.66 -0.68
N GLY A 415 12.31 16.94 -0.98
CA GLY A 415 12.97 17.63 -2.09
C GLY A 415 12.51 17.14 -3.48
N TRP A 416 11.38 16.45 -3.56
CA TRP A 416 10.78 15.95 -4.80
C TRP A 416 9.87 16.97 -5.47
N LEU A 417 9.28 17.89 -4.72
CA LEU A 417 8.33 18.85 -5.28
C LEU A 417 9.01 19.81 -6.27
N ARG A 418 8.40 19.97 -7.45
CA ARG A 418 8.74 21.02 -8.42
C ARG A 418 7.48 21.78 -8.78
N LEU A 419 7.17 22.78 -7.95
CA LEU A 419 6.05 23.69 -8.16
C LEU A 419 6.60 25.04 -8.56
N PHE A 420 6.40 25.40 -9.82
CA PHE A 420 6.91 26.64 -10.41
C PHE A 420 5.80 27.65 -10.64
N VAL A 421 6.14 28.94 -10.49
CA VAL A 421 5.26 30.06 -10.84
C VAL A 421 6.02 31.03 -11.76
N LEU A 422 5.47 31.25 -12.95
CA LEU A 422 5.93 32.27 -13.89
C LEU A 422 5.16 33.57 -13.65
N ARG A 423 5.87 34.65 -13.32
CA ARG A 423 5.33 35.97 -13.00
C ARG A 423 5.79 37.03 -13.99
N LEU A 424 4.94 38.01 -14.24
CA LEU A 424 5.25 39.27 -14.93
C LEU A 424 4.87 40.41 -14.01
N ASP A 425 5.86 41.21 -13.58
CA ASP A 425 5.69 42.30 -12.61
C ASP A 425 4.91 41.84 -11.35
N GLY A 426 5.27 40.66 -10.84
CA GLY A 426 4.65 40.01 -9.68
C GLY A 426 3.34 39.25 -9.96
N ARG A 427 2.67 39.52 -11.08
CA ARG A 427 1.41 38.85 -11.46
C ARG A 427 1.67 37.42 -11.97
N PRO A 428 1.02 36.37 -11.43
CA PRO A 428 1.17 35.00 -11.91
C PRO A 428 0.51 34.83 -13.29
N LEU A 429 1.32 34.44 -14.28
CA LEU A 429 0.88 34.15 -15.64
C LEU A 429 0.81 32.64 -15.93
N GLY A 430 1.66 31.85 -15.29
CA GLY A 430 1.75 30.41 -15.49
C GLY A 430 2.15 29.70 -14.21
N ALA A 431 1.68 28.48 -14.03
CA ALA A 431 2.09 27.61 -12.94
C ALA A 431 2.24 26.18 -13.44
N LEU A 432 3.24 25.48 -12.92
CA LEU A 432 3.56 24.10 -13.26
C LEU A 432 3.80 23.31 -11.99
N TYR A 433 3.06 22.23 -11.84
CA TYR A 433 3.16 21.28 -10.75
C TYR A 433 3.73 19.98 -11.29
N GLY A 434 4.90 19.60 -10.78
CA GLY A 434 5.59 18.39 -11.13
C GLY A 434 6.47 17.90 -9.99
N PHE A 435 7.24 16.86 -10.29
CA PHE A 435 8.07 16.19 -9.30
C PHE A 435 9.40 15.73 -9.89
N GLN A 436 10.49 15.94 -9.18
CA GLN A 436 11.81 15.37 -9.46
C GLN A 436 11.99 14.14 -8.54
N TYR A 437 12.03 12.94 -9.11
CA TYR A 437 12.30 11.71 -8.35
C TYR A 437 13.35 10.87 -9.06
N GLY A 438 14.43 10.55 -8.35
CA GLY A 438 15.63 10.00 -8.96
C GLY A 438 16.18 10.94 -10.03
N ARG A 439 16.36 10.44 -11.25
CA ARG A 439 16.79 11.23 -12.42
C ARG A 439 15.67 11.56 -13.39
N ARG A 440 14.41 11.45 -12.97
CA ARG A 440 13.24 11.72 -13.81
C ARG A 440 12.44 12.89 -13.25
N PHE A 441 12.08 13.81 -14.13
CA PHE A 441 11.08 14.84 -13.86
C PHE A 441 9.72 14.37 -14.36
N TYR A 442 8.67 14.52 -13.56
CA TYR A 442 7.28 14.20 -13.91
C TYR A 442 6.46 15.49 -14.00
N PHE A 443 5.99 15.82 -15.20
CA PHE A 443 5.08 16.95 -15.43
C PHE A 443 3.64 16.55 -15.12
N TYR A 444 3.18 16.86 -13.91
CA TYR A 444 1.90 16.39 -13.40
C TYR A 444 0.71 17.26 -13.82
N GLN A 445 0.77 18.56 -13.55
CA GLN A 445 -0.30 19.48 -13.91
C GLN A 445 0.23 20.87 -14.23
N SER A 446 -0.48 21.61 -15.09
CA SER A 446 -0.18 23.02 -15.35
C SER A 446 -1.43 23.89 -15.52
N GLY A 447 -1.26 25.19 -15.32
CA GLY A 447 -2.25 26.24 -15.55
C GLY A 447 -1.57 27.49 -16.13
N PHE A 448 -2.31 28.30 -16.88
CA PHE A 448 -1.83 29.59 -17.36
C PHE A 448 -2.98 30.57 -17.55
N ASP A 449 -2.69 31.88 -17.49
CA ASP A 449 -3.66 32.94 -17.67
C ASP A 449 -4.09 33.03 -19.15
N PRO A 450 -5.37 32.75 -19.47
CA PRO A 450 -5.89 32.81 -20.84
C PRO A 450 -5.68 34.17 -21.52
N ALA A 451 -5.63 35.27 -20.76
CA ALA A 451 -5.40 36.62 -21.30
C ALA A 451 -4.02 36.75 -21.99
N TYR A 452 -3.06 35.89 -21.63
CA TYR A 452 -1.72 35.89 -22.21
C TYR A 452 -1.49 34.73 -23.19
N ARG A 453 -2.56 34.08 -23.66
CA ARG A 453 -2.49 32.93 -24.60
C ARG A 453 -1.71 33.26 -25.88
N GLN A 454 -1.78 34.50 -26.36
CA GLN A 454 -1.03 35.00 -27.53
C GLN A 454 0.50 34.94 -27.35
N HIS A 455 0.99 34.99 -26.10
CA HIS A 455 2.40 34.81 -25.76
C HIS A 455 2.75 33.34 -25.47
N SER A 456 1.76 32.44 -25.56
CA SER A 456 1.87 31.01 -25.26
C SER A 456 2.58 30.72 -23.95
N VAL A 457 2.17 31.43 -22.90
CA VAL A 457 2.77 31.36 -21.56
C VAL A 457 2.86 29.92 -21.05
N GLY A 458 1.89 29.05 -21.35
CA GLY A 458 1.99 27.63 -20.99
C GLY A 458 3.20 26.91 -21.59
N LEU A 459 3.51 27.16 -22.87
CA LEU A 459 4.71 26.60 -23.53
C LEU A 459 6.00 27.22 -22.99
N VAL A 460 5.97 28.52 -22.68
CA VAL A 460 7.13 29.18 -22.07
C VAL A 460 7.42 28.59 -20.68
N THR A 461 6.38 28.44 -19.85
CA THR A 461 6.47 27.84 -18.52
C THR A 461 7.03 26.42 -18.59
N MET A 462 6.56 25.60 -19.53
CA MET A 462 7.05 24.24 -19.70
C MET A 462 8.51 24.20 -20.19
N GLY A 463 8.90 25.05 -21.14
CA GLY A 463 10.29 25.13 -21.58
C GLY A 463 11.26 25.57 -20.48
N LEU A 464 10.86 26.53 -19.63
CA LEU A 464 11.64 26.93 -18.46
C LEU A 464 11.75 25.79 -17.43
N ALA A 465 10.70 24.99 -17.24
CA ALA A 465 10.75 23.81 -16.38
C ALA A 465 11.65 22.70 -16.95
N ILE A 466 11.65 22.47 -18.27
CA ILE A 466 12.57 21.52 -18.92
C ILE A 466 14.02 21.99 -18.74
N GLN A 467 14.28 23.28 -18.94
CA GLN A 467 15.60 23.88 -18.70
C GLN A 467 16.05 23.66 -17.25
N HIS A 468 15.15 23.89 -16.28
CA HIS A 468 15.43 23.65 -14.86
C HIS A 468 15.73 22.17 -14.58
N ALA A 469 14.93 21.25 -15.13
CA ALA A 469 15.14 19.81 -14.97
C ALA A 469 16.51 19.36 -15.49
N ILE A 470 16.97 19.89 -16.64
CA ILE A 470 18.32 19.65 -17.17
C ILE A 470 19.38 20.18 -16.19
N MET A 471 19.21 21.40 -15.67
CA MET A 471 20.15 22.00 -14.71
C MET A 471 20.27 21.20 -13.41
N GLU A 472 19.18 20.58 -12.97
CA GLU A 472 19.16 19.69 -11.80
C GLU A 472 19.64 18.26 -12.10
N GLY A 473 20.05 17.97 -13.34
CA GLY A 473 20.59 16.67 -13.73
C GLY A 473 19.53 15.59 -13.97
N ALA A 474 18.29 15.96 -14.32
CA ALA A 474 17.33 15.00 -14.83
C ALA A 474 17.85 14.38 -16.14
N GLU A 475 17.79 13.06 -16.24
CA GLU A 475 18.06 12.31 -17.47
C GLU A 475 16.82 12.14 -18.33
N GLU A 476 15.64 12.42 -17.78
CA GLU A 476 14.37 12.28 -18.46
C GLU A 476 13.34 13.29 -17.95
N TYR A 477 12.55 13.86 -18.86
CA TYR A 477 11.37 14.68 -18.56
C TYR A 477 10.12 14.00 -19.09
N ASP A 478 9.35 13.39 -18.20
CA ASP A 478 8.15 12.63 -18.48
C ASP A 478 6.93 13.56 -18.49
N LEU A 479 6.23 13.65 -19.62
CA LEU A 479 5.05 14.50 -19.75
C LEU A 479 3.76 13.82 -19.27
N LEU A 480 3.86 12.57 -18.78
CA LEU A 480 2.74 11.74 -18.33
C LEU A 480 1.67 11.52 -19.40
N HIS A 481 0.62 10.77 -19.07
CA HIS A 481 -0.45 10.47 -20.01
C HIS A 481 -1.09 11.74 -20.58
N GLY A 482 -1.54 11.65 -21.83
CA GLY A 482 -2.26 12.70 -22.52
C GLY A 482 -1.70 12.94 -23.91
N THR A 483 -2.62 13.10 -24.87
CA THR A 483 -2.30 13.24 -26.29
C THR A 483 -2.39 14.69 -26.76
N GLU A 484 -2.30 15.67 -25.86
CA GLU A 484 -2.39 17.07 -26.23
C GLU A 484 -1.24 17.47 -27.15
N SER A 485 -1.58 18.10 -28.28
CA SER A 485 -0.65 18.44 -29.35
C SER A 485 0.56 19.27 -28.90
N TYR A 486 0.43 20.04 -27.81
CA TYR A 486 1.52 20.87 -27.30
C TYR A 486 2.67 20.04 -26.69
N LYS A 487 2.41 18.82 -26.18
CA LYS A 487 3.45 17.91 -25.65
C LYS A 487 4.39 17.47 -26.77
N TYR A 488 3.83 17.17 -27.93
CA TYR A 488 4.55 16.72 -29.12
C TYR A 488 5.39 17.80 -29.82
N LEU A 489 5.30 19.05 -29.36
CA LEU A 489 6.22 20.10 -29.79
C LEU A 489 7.62 19.95 -29.17
N TRP A 490 7.71 19.21 -28.05
CA TRP A 490 8.94 19.03 -27.27
C TRP A 490 9.56 17.65 -27.44
N THR A 491 8.80 16.68 -27.95
CA THR A 491 9.27 15.32 -28.16
C THR A 491 8.43 14.59 -29.21
N SER A 492 9.03 13.60 -29.85
CA SER A 492 8.35 12.57 -30.63
C SER A 492 8.37 11.21 -29.93
N GLU A 493 9.08 11.08 -28.81
CA GLU A 493 9.19 9.83 -28.05
C GLU A 493 7.96 9.64 -27.16
N VAL A 494 7.47 8.40 -27.11
CA VAL A 494 6.26 8.04 -26.39
C VAL A 494 6.39 6.68 -25.72
N ARG A 495 5.64 6.48 -24.64
CA ARG A 495 5.40 5.18 -24.01
C ARG A 495 3.93 4.92 -23.93
N ASP A 496 3.54 3.70 -24.26
CA ASP A 496 2.16 3.27 -24.17
C ASP A 496 1.88 2.62 -22.83
N LEU A 497 0.72 2.97 -22.25
CA LEU A 497 0.21 2.38 -21.03
C LEU A 497 -0.88 1.35 -21.35
N ALA A 498 -0.71 0.14 -20.82
CA ALA A 498 -1.64 -0.96 -21.00
C ALA A 498 -2.44 -1.26 -19.74
N ARG A 499 -3.62 -1.85 -19.96
CA ARG A 499 -4.39 -2.57 -18.96
C ARG A 499 -4.32 -4.04 -19.26
N ILE A 500 -4.06 -4.86 -18.24
CA ILE A 500 -4.20 -6.30 -18.28
C ILE A 500 -5.29 -6.70 -17.28
N ARG A 501 -6.31 -7.41 -17.77
CA ARG A 501 -7.34 -8.05 -16.94
C ARG A 501 -7.12 -9.55 -16.94
N LEU A 502 -7.10 -10.13 -15.74
CA LEU A 502 -6.87 -11.54 -15.51
C LEU A 502 -8.13 -12.13 -14.89
N PHE A 503 -8.70 -13.14 -15.55
CA PHE A 503 -9.91 -13.82 -15.11
C PHE A 503 -9.56 -15.23 -14.64
N PRO A 504 -9.96 -15.62 -13.41
CA PRO A 504 -9.66 -16.93 -12.87
C PRO A 504 -10.43 -18.02 -13.65
N PRO A 505 -9.89 -19.26 -13.75
CA PRO A 505 -10.58 -20.41 -14.36
C PRO A 505 -11.73 -20.87 -13.46
N SER A 506 -12.81 -20.09 -13.43
CA SER A 506 -14.02 -20.34 -12.64
C SER A 506 -15.23 -19.84 -13.41
N THR A 507 -16.41 -20.39 -13.09
CA THR A 507 -17.69 -19.96 -13.68
C THR A 507 -17.93 -18.46 -13.47
N GLY A 508 -17.62 -17.95 -12.27
CA GLY A 508 -17.67 -16.51 -11.98
C GLY A 508 -16.71 -15.67 -12.83
N GLY A 509 -15.47 -16.14 -13.02
CA GLY A 509 -14.49 -15.48 -13.90
C GLY A 509 -14.95 -15.42 -15.36
N ALA A 510 -15.54 -16.52 -15.87
CA ALA A 510 -16.09 -16.57 -17.22
C ALA A 510 -17.27 -15.61 -17.42
N LEU A 511 -18.20 -15.55 -16.45
CA LEU A 511 -19.34 -14.62 -16.49
C LEU A 511 -18.89 -13.15 -16.47
N CYS A 512 -17.94 -12.80 -15.60
CA CYS A 512 -17.34 -11.46 -15.57
C CYS A 512 -16.77 -11.04 -16.93
N ARG A 513 -16.06 -11.95 -17.59
CA ARG A 513 -15.46 -11.71 -18.91
C ARG A 513 -16.53 -11.39 -19.95
N VAL A 514 -17.59 -12.19 -20.01
CA VAL A 514 -18.70 -11.99 -20.96
C VAL A 514 -19.43 -10.67 -20.68
N ALA A 515 -19.73 -10.37 -19.42
CA ALA A 515 -20.37 -9.11 -19.04
C ALA A 515 -19.54 -7.88 -19.45
N LEU A 516 -18.22 -7.92 -19.25
CA LEU A 516 -17.30 -6.85 -19.65
C LEU A 516 -17.16 -6.69 -21.17
N GLN A 517 -17.18 -7.79 -21.92
CA GLN A 517 -17.22 -7.74 -23.39
C GLN A 517 -18.55 -7.10 -23.85
N GLY A 518 -19.67 -7.50 -23.25
CA GLY A 518 -20.99 -6.92 -23.50
C GLY A 518 -21.05 -5.41 -23.23
N GLU A 519 -20.52 -4.94 -22.10
CA GLU A 519 -20.42 -3.50 -21.80
C GLU A 519 -19.55 -2.75 -22.81
N THR A 520 -18.44 -3.35 -23.26
CA THR A 520 -17.54 -2.72 -24.23
C THR A 520 -18.19 -2.59 -25.60
N VAL A 521 -18.91 -3.63 -26.04
CA VAL A 521 -19.71 -3.61 -27.27
C VAL A 521 -20.85 -2.59 -27.14
N ALA A 522 -21.60 -2.61 -26.04
CA ALA A 522 -22.67 -1.65 -25.78
C ALA A 522 -22.15 -0.21 -25.76
N LYS A 523 -21.01 0.07 -25.13
CA LYS A 523 -20.35 1.40 -25.16
C LYS A 523 -19.89 1.78 -26.57
N ARG A 524 -19.37 0.83 -27.35
CA ARG A 524 -18.95 1.07 -28.74
C ARG A 524 -20.14 1.39 -29.65
N VAL A 525 -21.25 0.65 -29.51
CA VAL A 525 -22.51 0.90 -30.22
C VAL A 525 -23.11 2.23 -29.77
N ALA A 526 -23.19 2.48 -28.47
CA ALA A 526 -23.66 3.75 -27.91
C ALA A 526 -22.84 4.96 -28.41
N ARG A 527 -21.51 4.84 -28.55
CA ARG A 527 -20.68 5.90 -29.15
C ARG A 527 -20.95 6.14 -30.63
N HIS A 528 -21.45 5.16 -31.38
CA HIS A 528 -21.81 5.31 -32.80
C HIS A 528 -23.27 5.75 -33.00
N VAL A 529 -24.15 5.49 -32.03
CA VAL A 529 -25.59 5.73 -32.12
C VAL A 529 -26.04 6.99 -31.37
N LEU A 530 -25.36 7.37 -30.28
CA LEU A 530 -25.73 8.54 -29.47
C LEU A 530 -24.92 9.77 -29.90
N SER A 531 -25.61 10.90 -30.06
CA SER A 531 -24.96 12.19 -30.27
C SER A 531 -24.09 12.57 -29.06
N PRO A 532 -23.00 13.34 -29.25
CA PRO A 532 -22.10 13.75 -28.16
C PRO A 532 -22.81 14.38 -26.95
N ALA A 533 -23.91 15.09 -27.19
CA ALA A 533 -24.74 15.71 -26.15
C ALA A 533 -25.50 14.69 -25.27
N LEU A 534 -25.95 13.57 -25.86
CA LEU A 534 -26.61 12.50 -25.11
C LEU A 534 -25.61 11.65 -24.32
N LEU A 535 -24.40 11.46 -24.86
CA LEU A 535 -23.30 10.81 -24.14
C LEU A 535 -22.90 11.63 -22.89
N ALA A 536 -22.82 12.95 -23.02
CA ALA A 536 -22.53 13.86 -21.91
C ALA A 536 -23.62 13.83 -20.82
N ARG A 537 -24.92 13.80 -21.21
CA ARG A 537 -26.04 13.63 -20.26
C ARG A 537 -26.02 12.28 -19.56
N ALA A 538 -25.73 11.19 -20.27
CA ALA A 538 -25.65 9.85 -19.68
C ALA A 538 -24.48 9.73 -18.68
N ILE A 539 -23.33 10.37 -18.97
CA ILE A 539 -22.18 10.45 -18.05
C ILE A 539 -22.54 11.29 -16.81
N ALA A 540 -23.23 12.42 -16.97
CA ALA A 540 -23.69 13.26 -15.87
C ALA A 540 -24.72 12.57 -14.95
N VAL A 541 -25.64 11.77 -15.53
CA VAL A 541 -26.60 10.97 -14.76
C VAL A 541 -25.91 9.86 -13.97
N ARG A 542 -24.89 9.21 -14.55
CA ARG A 542 -24.10 8.18 -13.86
C ARG A 542 -23.25 8.76 -12.73
N ARG A 543 -22.80 10.01 -12.84
CA ARG A 543 -22.09 10.75 -11.77
C ARG A 543 -22.99 11.08 -10.57
N ARG A 544 -24.27 11.36 -10.78
CA ARG A 544 -25.25 11.57 -9.69
C ARG A 544 -25.63 10.29 -8.93
N ALA A 545 -25.39 9.12 -9.52
CA ALA A 545 -25.65 7.84 -8.88
C ALA A 545 -24.42 7.26 -8.16
N ALA A 546 -23.25 7.91 -8.28
CA ALA A 546 -21.98 7.49 -7.70
C ALA A 546 -21.41 8.50 -6.68
N ALA A 547 -22.11 9.62 -6.45
CA ALA A 547 -21.99 10.49 -5.28
C ALA A 547 -23.11 10.12 -4.31
#